data_AF-A0A177Q269-F1
#
_entry.id   AF-A0A177Q269-F1
#
_cell.length_a   1.000
_cell.length_b   1.000
_cell.length_c   1.000
_cell.angle_alpha   90.00
_cell.angle_beta   90.00
_cell.angle_gamma   90.00
#
_symmetry.space_group_name_H-M   'P 1'
#
loop_
_entity.id
_entity.type
_entity.pdbx_description
1 polymer ?
#
loop_
_entity_poly.entity_id
_entity_poly.type
_entity_poly.pdbx_seq_one_letter_code
_entity_poly.pdbx_strand_id
1 'polypeptide(L)'
;MFTTPSPDDVLEALAYSLQADFLPELQSERAQVVAVMCQGLIQQLRQTIPVYLQIMAQEHNEMTAVYRDMAAIVGESAGPEADRIRARAQTLGQREDLPVLPSCQELSNAYRELSSGLDDSLRDLDQMAREGNGVAEDAMLRMRQYMGMRVTRDFTTMVVGAGMAGRG
;
A
#
# COMPACT_ATOMS: atom_id res chain seq x y z
N MET A 1 14.04 0.19 -7.91
CA MET A 1 13.24 -0.42 -6.82
C MET A 1 12.73 -1.77 -7.27
N PHE A 2 13.15 -2.85 -6.61
CA PHE A 2 12.74 -4.24 -6.92
C PHE A 2 11.41 -4.65 -6.28
N THR A 3 10.80 -3.75 -5.51
CA THR A 3 9.44 -3.84 -4.99
C THR A 3 8.51 -2.80 -5.62
N THR A 4 7.19 -3.05 -5.56
CA THR A 4 6.16 -2.07 -5.97
C THR A 4 6.25 -0.87 -5.04
N PRO A 5 6.40 0.37 -5.54
CA PRO A 5 6.49 1.55 -4.69
C PRO A 5 5.20 1.68 -3.88
N SER A 6 5.33 1.91 -2.59
CA SER A 6 4.19 2.23 -1.74
C SER A 6 3.60 3.59 -2.14
N PRO A 7 2.33 3.87 -1.80
CA PRO A 7 1.78 5.22 -1.95
C PRO A 7 2.66 6.28 -1.27
N ASP A 8 3.30 5.96 -0.14
CA ASP A 8 4.25 6.85 0.52
C ASP A 8 5.50 7.12 -0.33
N ASP A 9 6.08 6.09 -0.97
CA ASP A 9 7.24 6.26 -1.85
C ASP A 9 6.89 7.13 -3.08
N VAL A 10 5.67 7.00 -3.62
CA VAL A 10 5.19 7.86 -4.73
C VAL A 10 5.03 9.30 -4.28
N LEU A 11 4.45 9.53 -3.10
CA LEU A 11 4.29 10.87 -2.53
C LEU A 11 5.65 11.49 -2.16
N GLU A 12 6.59 10.69 -1.68
CA GLU A 12 7.97 11.11 -1.42
C GLU A 12 8.67 11.54 -2.71
N ALA A 13 8.59 10.73 -3.76
CA ALA A 13 9.16 11.05 -5.07
C ALA A 13 8.53 12.33 -5.66
N LEU A 14 7.21 12.51 -5.51
CA LEU A 14 6.53 13.72 -5.95
C LEU A 14 6.99 14.96 -5.17
N ALA A 15 7.12 14.86 -3.84
CA ALA A 15 7.62 15.95 -3.01
C ALA A 15 9.06 16.34 -3.38
N TYR A 16 9.90 15.32 -3.65
CA TYR A 16 11.27 15.51 -4.11
C TYR A 16 11.31 16.23 -5.46
N SER A 17 10.58 15.76 -6.47
CA SER A 17 10.53 16.42 -7.77
C SER A 17 9.98 17.84 -7.68
N LEU A 18 8.98 18.10 -6.82
CA LEU A 18 8.48 19.46 -6.58
C LEU A 18 9.58 20.41 -6.09
N GLN A 19 10.48 19.91 -5.25
CA GLN A 19 11.57 20.67 -4.68
C GLN A 19 12.77 20.84 -5.61
N ALA A 20 13.21 19.74 -6.22
CA ALA A 20 14.45 19.67 -6.97
C ALA A 20 14.27 20.07 -8.44
N ASP A 21 13.13 19.74 -9.04
CA ASP A 21 12.92 19.89 -10.49
C ASP A 21 11.99 21.07 -10.81
N PHE A 22 10.91 21.26 -10.05
CA PHE A 22 9.90 22.27 -10.38
C PHE A 22 10.18 23.64 -9.76
N LEU A 23 10.41 23.72 -8.44
CA LEU A 23 10.61 24.97 -7.71
C LEU A 23 11.67 25.91 -8.33
N PRO A 24 12.85 25.42 -8.79
CA PRO A 24 13.87 26.29 -9.40
C PRO A 24 13.42 26.98 -10.70
N GLU A 25 12.51 26.36 -11.44
CA GLU A 25 12.02 26.86 -12.74
C GLU A 25 10.85 27.86 -12.58
N LEU A 26 10.28 27.99 -11.37
CA LEU A 26 9.16 28.88 -11.10
C LEU A 26 9.64 30.33 -10.96
N GLN A 27 9.27 31.18 -11.93
CA GLN A 27 9.67 32.59 -11.94
C GLN A 27 8.76 33.52 -11.12
N SER A 28 7.52 33.09 -10.81
CA SER A 28 6.58 33.89 -10.04
C SER A 28 6.62 33.52 -8.56
N GLU A 29 6.77 34.51 -7.68
CA GLU A 29 6.65 34.32 -6.22
C GLU A 29 5.32 33.63 -5.84
N ARG A 30 4.22 33.98 -6.51
CA ARG A 30 2.93 33.32 -6.30
C ARG A 30 2.99 31.84 -6.64
N ALA A 31 3.65 31.46 -7.73
CA ALA A 31 3.80 30.06 -8.13
C ALA A 31 4.69 29.30 -7.14
N GLN A 32 5.77 29.92 -6.66
CA GLN A 32 6.64 29.34 -5.63
C GLN A 32 5.88 29.08 -4.32
N VAL A 33 5.06 30.04 -3.87
CA VAL A 33 4.21 29.86 -2.68
C VAL A 33 3.22 28.72 -2.86
N VAL A 34 2.56 28.63 -4.02
CA VAL A 34 1.63 27.52 -4.32
C VAL A 34 2.36 26.18 -4.31
N ALA A 35 3.57 26.10 -4.88
CA ALA A 35 4.37 24.88 -4.85
C ALA A 35 4.70 24.45 -3.42
N VAL A 36 5.11 25.37 -2.56
CA VAL A 36 5.36 25.09 -1.13
C VAL A 36 4.08 24.63 -0.42
N MET A 37 2.93 25.24 -0.72
CA MET A 37 1.63 24.77 -0.19
C MET A 37 1.30 23.35 -0.64
N CYS A 38 1.55 23.01 -1.91
CA CYS A 38 1.38 21.65 -2.42
C CYS A 38 2.29 20.65 -1.70
N GLN A 39 3.55 21.01 -1.38
CA GLN A 39 4.41 20.16 -0.56
C GLN A 39 3.81 19.93 0.83
N GLY A 40 3.26 20.97 1.46
CA GLY A 40 2.57 20.84 2.74
C GLY A 40 1.42 19.84 2.70
N LEU A 41 0.59 19.90 1.66
CA LEU A 41 -0.51 18.96 1.46
C LEU A 41 -0.02 17.52 1.22
N ILE A 42 1.04 17.35 0.43
CA ILE A 42 1.65 16.03 0.19
C ILE A 42 2.16 15.44 1.52
N GLN A 43 2.86 16.24 2.34
CA GLN A 43 3.36 15.76 3.64
C GLN A 43 2.21 15.42 4.60
N GLN A 44 1.13 16.19 4.59
CA GLN A 44 -0.06 15.88 5.37
C GLN A 44 -0.69 14.54 4.94
N LEU A 45 -0.78 14.27 3.63
CA LEU A 45 -1.30 13.00 3.12
C LEU A 45 -0.42 11.82 3.53
N ARG A 46 0.91 11.96 3.43
CA ARG A 46 1.86 10.92 3.86
C ARG A 46 1.69 10.55 5.33
N GLN A 47 1.44 11.54 6.18
CA GLN A 47 1.23 11.33 7.63
C GLN A 47 -0.14 10.73 7.96
N THR A 48 -1.18 11.00 7.15
CA THR A 48 -2.56 10.63 7.49
C THR A 48 -3.00 9.29 6.93
N ILE A 49 -2.55 8.90 5.73
CA ILE A 49 -2.88 7.61 5.10
C ILE A 49 -2.67 6.40 6.04
N PRO A 50 -1.50 6.20 6.69
CA PRO A 50 -1.31 5.04 7.57
C PRO A 50 -2.26 5.05 8.77
N VAL A 51 -2.56 6.24 9.30
CA VAL A 51 -3.48 6.42 10.44
C VAL A 51 -4.90 6.04 10.02
N TYR A 52 -5.35 6.46 8.84
CA TYR A 52 -6.68 6.10 8.34
C TYR A 52 -6.84 4.60 8.12
N LEU A 53 -5.81 3.91 7.61
CA LEU A 53 -5.87 2.46 7.44
C LEU A 53 -6.00 1.72 8.78
N GLN A 54 -5.30 2.19 9.83
CA GLN A 54 -5.44 1.66 11.18
C GLN A 54 -6.83 1.92 11.76
N ILE A 55 -7.35 3.15 11.61
CA ILE A 55 -8.69 3.51 12.05
C ILE A 55 -9.73 2.62 11.36
N MET A 56 -9.66 2.44 10.05
CA MET A 56 -10.61 1.60 9.31
C MET A 56 -10.58 0.14 9.77
N ALA A 57 -9.39 -0.40 10.08
CA ALA A 57 -9.27 -1.75 10.61
C ALA A 57 -9.89 -1.88 12.01
N GLN A 58 -9.70 -0.87 12.87
CA GLN A 58 -10.32 -0.81 14.19
C GLN A 58 -11.84 -0.66 14.09
N GLU A 59 -12.33 0.30 13.30
CA GLU A 59 -13.76 0.54 13.08
C GLU A 59 -14.45 -0.71 12.54
N HIS A 60 -13.81 -1.45 11.63
CA HIS A 60 -14.33 -2.74 11.18
C HIS A 60 -14.62 -3.67 12.38
N ASN A 61 -13.65 -3.86 13.27
CA ASN A 61 -13.76 -4.77 14.41
C ASN A 61 -14.76 -4.26 15.46
N GLU A 62 -14.83 -2.94 15.65
CA GLU A 62 -15.85 -2.33 16.50
C GLU A 62 -17.26 -2.53 15.92
N MET A 63 -17.42 -2.37 14.60
CA MET A 63 -18.70 -2.57 13.93
C MET A 63 -19.17 -4.04 14.00
N THR A 64 -18.27 -5.02 13.82
CA THR A 64 -18.63 -6.45 13.98
C THR A 64 -19.07 -6.74 15.41
N ALA A 65 -18.41 -6.15 16.41
CA ALA A 65 -18.81 -6.24 17.82
C ALA A 65 -20.19 -5.62 18.07
N VAL A 66 -20.45 -4.41 17.57
CA VAL A 66 -21.74 -3.72 17.72
C VAL A 66 -22.89 -4.57 17.14
N TYR A 67 -22.69 -5.25 16.01
CA TYR A 67 -23.71 -6.18 15.49
C TYR A 67 -24.02 -7.33 16.45
N ARG A 68 -23.01 -7.91 17.11
CA ARG A 68 -23.20 -8.97 18.11
C ARG A 68 -23.93 -8.43 19.34
N ASP A 69 -23.52 -7.27 19.84
CA ASP A 69 -24.10 -6.65 21.03
C ASP A 69 -25.57 -6.26 20.80
N MET A 70 -25.89 -5.68 19.65
CA MET A 70 -27.27 -5.36 19.29
C MET A 70 -28.16 -6.61 19.27
N ALA A 71 -27.69 -7.73 18.71
CA ALA A 71 -28.47 -8.97 18.74
C ALA A 71 -28.60 -9.55 20.15
N ALA A 72 -27.57 -9.44 20.99
CA ALA A 72 -27.63 -9.85 22.39
C ALA A 72 -28.66 -9.03 23.18
N ILE A 73 -28.69 -7.71 22.99
CA ILE A 73 -29.66 -6.80 23.63
C ILE A 73 -31.08 -7.10 23.18
N VAL A 74 -31.29 -7.32 21.87
CA VAL A 74 -32.60 -7.69 21.32
C VAL A 74 -33.08 -9.03 21.88
N GLY A 75 -32.15 -9.94 22.19
CA GLY A 75 -32.43 -11.20 22.87
C GLY A 75 -33.49 -12.02 22.13
N GLU A 76 -34.51 -12.47 22.87
CA GLU A 76 -35.63 -13.26 22.34
C GLU A 76 -36.86 -12.40 21.96
N SER A 77 -36.68 -11.09 21.81
CA SER A 77 -37.79 -10.20 21.43
C SER A 77 -38.44 -10.68 20.13
N ALA A 78 -39.78 -10.71 20.12
CA ALA A 78 -40.59 -11.15 18.99
C ALA A 78 -40.78 -10.03 17.96
N GLY A 79 -40.88 -10.40 16.69
CA GLY A 79 -41.19 -9.49 15.59
C GLY A 79 -40.17 -9.56 14.45
N PRO A 80 -40.58 -9.24 13.22
CA PRO A 80 -39.74 -9.39 12.04
C PRO A 80 -38.53 -8.45 12.07
N GLU A 81 -38.58 -7.33 12.80
CA GLU A 81 -37.45 -6.42 13.02
C GLU A 81 -36.36 -7.07 13.86
N ALA A 82 -36.74 -7.75 14.95
CA ALA A 82 -35.83 -8.43 15.86
C ALA A 82 -35.13 -9.61 15.17
N ASP A 83 -35.87 -10.34 14.33
CA ASP A 83 -35.31 -11.42 13.49
C ASP A 83 -34.27 -10.88 12.50
N ARG A 84 -34.55 -9.75 11.84
CA ARG A 84 -33.58 -9.12 10.92
C ARG A 84 -32.32 -8.66 11.63
N ILE A 85 -32.42 -8.15 12.86
CA ILE A 85 -31.24 -7.75 13.65
C ILE A 85 -30.38 -8.97 13.99
N ARG A 86 -31.00 -10.06 14.47
CA ARG A 86 -30.29 -11.33 14.75
C ARG A 86 -29.63 -11.91 13.49
N ALA A 87 -30.32 -11.88 12.35
CA ALA A 87 -29.75 -12.34 11.07
C ALA A 87 -28.54 -11.51 10.63
N ARG A 88 -28.55 -10.19 10.84
CA ARG A 88 -27.38 -9.33 10.57
C ARG A 88 -26.21 -9.64 11.50
N ALA A 89 -26.46 -9.94 12.77
CA ALA A 89 -25.40 -10.37 13.68
C ALA A 89 -24.76 -11.69 13.26
N GLN A 90 -25.54 -12.64 12.74
CA GLN A 90 -25.03 -13.91 12.22
C GLN A 90 -24.23 -13.78 10.93
N THR A 91 -24.39 -12.69 10.18
CA THR A 91 -23.70 -12.48 8.89
C THR A 91 -22.58 -11.45 9.00
N LEU A 92 -22.90 -10.24 9.46
CA LEU A 92 -21.96 -9.13 9.60
C LEU A 92 -21.17 -9.20 10.91
N GLY A 93 -21.81 -9.60 12.01
CA GLY A 93 -21.16 -9.71 13.32
C GLY A 93 -20.26 -10.94 13.49
N GLN A 94 -20.31 -11.90 12.56
CA GLN A 94 -19.44 -13.09 12.53
C GLN A 94 -18.25 -12.95 11.59
N ARG A 95 -18.03 -11.77 11.00
CA ARG A 95 -16.83 -11.50 10.21
C ARG A 95 -15.61 -11.53 11.13
N GLU A 96 -14.52 -12.11 10.65
CA GLU A 96 -13.26 -12.15 11.39
C GLU A 96 -12.71 -10.74 11.60
N ASP A 97 -12.15 -10.51 12.78
CA ASP A 97 -11.49 -9.25 13.09
C ASP A 97 -10.23 -9.10 12.24
N LEU A 98 -10.04 -7.90 11.70
CA LEU A 98 -8.85 -7.56 10.94
C LEU A 98 -7.64 -7.51 11.88
N PRO A 99 -6.48 -8.03 11.45
CA PRO A 99 -5.26 -7.94 12.23
C PRO A 99 -4.81 -6.48 12.33
N VAL A 100 -3.99 -6.19 13.35
CA VAL A 100 -3.31 -4.90 13.44
C VAL A 100 -2.42 -4.74 12.20
N LEU A 101 -2.71 -3.71 11.40
CA LEU A 101 -1.95 -3.44 10.20
C LEU A 101 -0.59 -2.83 10.58
N PRO A 102 0.53 -3.34 10.03
CA PRO A 102 1.82 -2.69 10.20
C PRO A 102 1.76 -1.27 9.61
N SER A 103 2.51 -0.36 10.20
CA SER A 103 2.57 1.02 9.69
C SER A 103 3.15 1.05 8.27
N CYS A 104 2.76 2.06 7.48
CA CYS A 104 3.37 2.26 6.16
C CYS A 104 4.90 2.38 6.25
N GLN A 105 5.43 3.02 7.29
CA GLN A 105 6.87 3.15 7.49
C GLN A 105 7.55 1.80 7.70
N GLU A 106 7.00 0.94 8.56
CA GLU A 106 7.54 -0.41 8.79
C GLU A 106 7.51 -1.24 7.51
N LEU A 107 6.40 -1.20 6.77
CA LEU A 107 6.25 -1.93 5.52
C LEU A 107 7.23 -1.42 4.45
N SER A 108 7.35 -0.10 4.29
CA SER A 108 8.28 0.53 3.35
C SER A 108 9.73 0.26 3.72
N ASN A 109 10.10 0.30 5.00
CA ASN A 109 11.44 -0.05 5.47
C ASN A 109 11.78 -1.51 5.14
N ALA A 110 10.88 -2.44 5.45
CA ALA A 110 11.07 -3.85 5.11
C ALA A 110 11.22 -4.06 3.59
N TYR A 111 10.43 -3.34 2.78
CA TYR A 111 10.51 -3.40 1.32
C TYR A 111 11.82 -2.83 0.77
N ARG A 112 12.33 -1.75 1.36
CA ARG A 112 13.63 -1.15 1.01
C ARG A 112 14.77 -2.10 1.38
N GLU A 113 14.73 -2.70 2.57
CA GLU A 113 15.72 -3.68 3.02
C GLU A 113 15.76 -4.91 2.11
N LEU A 114 14.59 -5.49 1.77
CA LEU A 114 14.50 -6.59 0.81
C LEU A 114 15.01 -6.20 -0.58
N SER A 115 14.70 -4.98 -1.05
CA SER A 115 15.20 -4.48 -2.33
C SER A 115 16.72 -4.34 -2.33
N SER A 116 17.30 -3.80 -1.26
CA SER A 116 18.75 -3.67 -1.11
C SER A 116 19.42 -5.04 -1.06
N GLY A 117 18.88 -5.98 -0.29
CA GLY A 117 19.42 -7.34 -0.20
C GLY A 117 19.37 -8.09 -1.53
N LEU A 118 18.33 -7.86 -2.34
CA LEU A 118 18.26 -8.41 -3.70
C LEU A 118 19.33 -7.80 -4.62
N ASP A 119 19.60 -6.50 -4.52
CA ASP A 119 20.67 -5.84 -5.27
C ASP A 119 22.05 -6.39 -4.91
N ASP A 120 22.32 -6.53 -3.61
CA ASP A 120 23.60 -7.09 -3.14
C ASP A 120 23.75 -8.55 -3.55
N SER A 121 22.67 -9.34 -3.46
CA SER A 121 22.66 -10.73 -3.94
C SER A 121 22.94 -10.84 -5.45
N LEU A 122 22.41 -9.90 -6.27
CA LEU A 122 22.70 -9.88 -7.71
C LEU A 122 24.18 -9.58 -7.98
N ARG A 123 24.80 -8.68 -7.22
CA ARG A 123 26.23 -8.37 -7.34
C ARG A 123 27.09 -9.58 -6.98
N ASP A 124 26.76 -10.26 -5.90
CA ASP A 124 27.48 -11.46 -5.46
C ASP A 124 27.34 -12.60 -6.47
N LEU A 125 26.14 -12.83 -6.99
CA LEU A 125 25.91 -13.84 -8.03
C LEU A 125 26.63 -13.52 -9.33
N ASP A 126 26.69 -12.25 -9.74
CA ASP A 126 27.46 -11.82 -10.92
C ASP A 126 28.96 -12.09 -10.72
N GLN A 127 29.49 -11.77 -9.54
CA GLN A 127 30.89 -12.06 -9.20
C GLN A 127 31.17 -13.58 -9.23
N MET A 128 30.31 -14.40 -8.60
CA MET A 128 30.44 -15.85 -8.61
C MET A 128 30.38 -16.45 -10.02
N ALA A 129 29.53 -15.91 -10.89
CA ALA A 129 29.42 -16.35 -12.28
C ALA A 129 30.71 -16.04 -13.07
N ARG A 130 31.31 -14.86 -12.86
CA ARG A 130 32.61 -14.48 -13.47
C ARG A 130 33.75 -15.38 -13.03
N GLU A 131 33.68 -15.95 -11.83
CA GLU A 131 34.63 -16.92 -11.29
C GLU A 131 34.37 -18.36 -11.80
N GLY A 132 33.35 -18.55 -12.65
CA GLY A 132 33.02 -19.84 -13.26
C GLY A 132 32.18 -20.76 -12.39
N ASN A 133 31.51 -20.23 -11.36
CA ASN A 133 30.60 -21.03 -10.53
C ASN A 133 29.27 -21.28 -11.26
N GLY A 134 29.11 -22.51 -11.77
CA GLY A 134 27.90 -22.90 -12.51
C GLY A 134 26.59 -22.81 -11.73
N VAL A 135 26.63 -22.82 -10.39
CA VAL A 135 25.42 -22.67 -9.55
C VAL A 135 24.89 -21.23 -9.55
N ALA A 136 25.76 -20.25 -9.82
CA ALA A 136 25.38 -18.84 -9.85
C ALA A 136 24.43 -18.52 -11.03
N GLU A 137 24.58 -19.21 -12.16
CA GLU A 137 23.71 -19.04 -13.32
C GLU A 137 22.27 -19.51 -13.04
N ASP A 138 22.12 -20.65 -12.36
CA ASP A 138 20.82 -21.17 -11.95
C ASP A 138 20.11 -20.24 -10.95
N ALA A 139 20.85 -19.69 -9.99
CA ALA A 139 20.33 -18.73 -9.03
C ALA A 139 19.92 -17.40 -9.70
N MET A 140 20.72 -16.89 -10.64
CA MET A 140 20.37 -15.71 -11.43
C MET A 140 19.11 -15.94 -12.28
N LEU A 141 18.94 -17.14 -12.85
CA LEU A 141 17.74 -17.49 -13.61
C LEU A 141 16.48 -17.42 -12.73
N ARG A 142 16.55 -17.95 -11.50
CA ARG A 142 15.44 -17.88 -10.54
C ARG A 142 15.06 -16.44 -10.18
N MET A 143 16.05 -15.57 -10.00
CA MET A 143 15.82 -14.13 -9.74
C MET A 143 15.17 -13.43 -10.93
N ARG A 144 15.64 -13.70 -12.15
CA ARG A 144 15.02 -13.16 -13.39
C ARG A 144 13.57 -13.61 -13.54
N GLN A 145 13.25 -14.87 -13.22
CA GLN A 145 11.87 -15.35 -13.24
C GLN A 145 10.96 -14.58 -12.27
N TYR A 146 11.44 -14.34 -11.04
CA TYR A 146 10.71 -13.54 -10.05
C TYR A 146 10.48 -12.10 -10.55
N MET A 147 11.52 -11.45 -11.07
CA MET A 147 11.42 -10.11 -11.63
C MET A 147 10.49 -10.05 -12.85
N GLY A 148 10.55 -11.03 -13.74
CA GLY A 148 9.70 -11.12 -14.93
C GLY A 148 8.22 -11.17 -14.56
N MET A 149 7.83 -12.04 -13.61
CA MET A 149 6.46 -12.12 -13.09
C MET A 149 5.99 -10.78 -12.51
N ARG A 150 6.87 -10.07 -11.81
CA ARG A 150 6.55 -8.77 -11.23
C ARG A 150 6.30 -7.72 -12.32
N VAL A 151 7.18 -7.62 -13.31
CA VAL A 151 7.03 -6.67 -14.43
C VAL A 151 5.68 -6.90 -15.13
N THR A 152 5.32 -8.15 -15.41
CA THR A 152 4.02 -8.49 -16.00
C THR A 152 2.84 -8.04 -15.13
N ARG A 153 2.91 -8.25 -13.80
CA ARG A 153 1.88 -7.81 -12.86
C ARG A 153 1.74 -6.28 -12.86
N ASP A 154 2.85 -5.56 -12.70
CA ASP A 154 2.85 -4.10 -12.60
C ASP A 154 2.31 -3.47 -13.91
N PHE A 155 2.67 -4.02 -15.09
CA PHE A 155 2.07 -3.63 -16.38
C PHE A 155 0.56 -3.85 -16.43
N THR A 156 0.08 -5.00 -15.96
CA THR A 156 -1.35 -5.36 -15.99
C THR A 156 -2.16 -4.42 -15.10
N THR A 157 -1.66 -4.12 -13.90
CA THR A 157 -2.35 -3.23 -12.95
C THR A 157 -2.41 -1.79 -13.44
N MET A 158 -1.33 -1.28 -14.07
CA MET A 158 -1.31 0.09 -14.61
C MET A 158 -2.18 0.26 -15.87
N VAL A 159 -2.25 -0.74 -16.74
CA VAL A 159 -3.07 -0.70 -17.97
C VAL A 159 -4.57 -0.79 -17.64
N VAL A 160 -4.98 -1.61 -16.67
CA VAL A 160 -6.39 -1.72 -16.26
C VAL A 160 -6.86 -0.45 -15.53
N GLY A 161 -5.99 0.24 -14.80
CA GLY A 161 -6.29 1.53 -14.18
C GLY A 161 -6.48 2.69 -15.17
N ALA A 162 -5.80 2.66 -16.33
CA ALA A 162 -5.93 3.67 -17.38
C ALA A 162 -7.24 3.56 -18.19
N GLY A 163 -7.94 2.42 -18.11
CA GLY A 163 -9.22 2.20 -18.80
C GLY A 163 -10.40 3.08 -18.32
N MET A 164 -10.22 3.82 -17.22
CA MET A 164 -11.24 4.72 -16.67
C MET A 164 -11.00 6.22 -16.99
N ALA A 165 -9.95 6.56 -17.74
CA ALA A 165 -9.60 7.94 -18.10
C ALA A 165 -10.11 8.37 -19.50
N GLY A 166 -11.30 7.92 -19.90
CA GLY A 166 -11.84 8.16 -21.25
C GLY A 166 -13.37 8.30 -21.35
N ARG A 167 -14.05 8.62 -20.25
CA ARG A 167 -15.48 9.00 -20.27
C ARG A 167 -15.68 10.26 -19.43
N GLY A 168 -15.62 11.40 -20.10
CA GLY A 168 -15.88 12.74 -19.57
C GLY A 168 -15.61 13.77 -20.64
#